data_AF-A0AA45LBP6-F1
#
_entry.id   AF-A0AA45LBP6-F1
#
_cell.length_a   1.000
_cell.length_b   1.000
_cell.length_c   1.000
_cell.angle_alpha   90.00
_cell.angle_beta   90.00
_cell.angle_gamma   90.00
#
_symmetry.space_group_name_H-M   'P 1'
#
loop_
_entity.id
_entity.type
_entity.pdbx_description
1 polymer ?
#
loop_
_entity_poly.entity_id
_entity_poly.type
_entity_poly.pdbx_seq_one_letter_code
_entity_poly.pdbx_strand_id
1 'polypeptide(L)'
;MNDKDTLSRLAEAVAALDTAHEGRRDRGRIERSRVEITLGHLHSVARGVGAMLDQCARSAPWLALDTGTVETVAEFEGSVRATTPLRTSATQALRVAHNAAWGAYCPTEPGAPRFGLMVGENVALAVEEAAGLLSRSAPPVITTAAMHEVVGALLRITELVVELLGRCSEATDELGRNATTATAAEGYRTANLAVGNARRRTVELRQGLAALHEQAGQLRELSVRTRRP
;
A
#
# COMPACT_ATOMS: atom_id res chain seq x y z
N MET A 1 20.87 -13.68 12.00
CA MET A 1 19.71 -12.87 11.58
C MET A 1 19.82 -12.67 10.08
N ASN A 2 18.72 -12.69 9.32
CA ASN A 2 18.76 -12.82 7.87
C ASN A 2 17.87 -11.80 7.15
N ASP A 3 18.47 -10.75 6.60
CA ASP A 3 17.78 -9.70 5.82
C ASP A 3 16.97 -10.30 4.65
N LYS A 4 17.44 -11.41 4.08
CA LYS A 4 16.84 -12.12 2.93
C LYS A 4 15.36 -12.50 3.16
N ASP A 5 14.96 -12.85 4.38
CA ASP A 5 13.60 -13.31 4.66
C ASP A 5 12.59 -12.13 4.60
N THR A 6 13.05 -10.93 4.94
CA THR A 6 12.28 -9.68 4.81
C THR A 6 12.23 -9.24 3.35
N LEU A 7 13.35 -9.34 2.63
CA LEU A 7 13.46 -8.96 1.22
C LEU A 7 12.63 -9.87 0.29
N SER A 8 12.68 -11.20 0.48
CA SER A 8 11.89 -12.17 -0.31
C SER A 8 10.39 -11.86 -0.21
N ARG A 9 9.90 -11.69 1.01
CA ARG A 9 8.49 -11.36 1.29
C ARG A 9 8.03 -10.04 0.68
N LEU A 10 8.91 -9.03 0.66
CA LEU A 10 8.63 -7.76 -0.01
C LEU A 10 8.59 -7.91 -1.52
N ALA A 11 9.52 -8.67 -2.10
CA ALA A 11 9.52 -8.96 -3.54
C ALA A 11 8.27 -9.74 -3.96
N GLU A 12 7.86 -10.74 -3.17
CA GLU A 12 6.62 -11.51 -3.35
C GLU A 12 5.38 -10.59 -3.25
N ALA A 13 5.32 -9.69 -2.26
CA ALA A 13 4.21 -8.75 -2.09
C ALA A 13 4.15 -7.69 -3.22
N VAL A 14 5.31 -7.24 -3.71
CA VAL A 14 5.40 -6.39 -4.91
C VAL A 14 4.90 -7.15 -6.14
N ALA A 15 5.35 -8.39 -6.36
CA ALA A 15 4.93 -9.20 -7.51
C ALA A 15 3.41 -9.49 -7.51
N ALA A 16 2.83 -9.75 -6.35
CA ALA A 16 1.38 -9.92 -6.20
C ALA A 16 0.62 -8.60 -6.50
N LEU A 17 1.09 -7.46 -6.00
CA LEU A 17 0.49 -6.15 -6.32
C LEU A 17 0.71 -5.72 -7.78
N ASP A 18 1.84 -6.07 -8.39
CA ASP A 18 2.08 -5.88 -9.82
C ASP A 18 1.15 -6.76 -10.65
N THR A 19 0.89 -8.01 -10.24
CA THR A 19 -0.11 -8.90 -10.89
C THR A 19 -1.53 -8.30 -10.82
N ALA A 20 -1.93 -7.82 -9.64
CA ALA A 20 -3.15 -7.02 -9.46
C ALA A 20 -3.16 -5.76 -10.34
N HIS A 21 -1.99 -5.15 -10.57
CA HIS A 21 -1.87 -3.99 -11.44
C HIS A 21 -1.96 -4.36 -12.93
N GLU A 22 -1.38 -5.46 -13.39
CA GLU A 22 -1.42 -5.92 -14.78
C GLU A 22 -2.83 -6.28 -15.26
N GLY A 23 -3.71 -6.69 -14.35
CA GLY A 23 -5.16 -6.83 -14.57
C GLY A 23 -5.85 -5.57 -15.11
N ARG A 24 -5.18 -4.39 -15.11
CA ARG A 24 -5.66 -3.14 -15.77
C ARG A 24 -6.06 -3.28 -17.23
N ARG A 25 -5.48 -4.25 -17.94
CA ARG A 25 -5.77 -4.46 -19.37
C ARG A 25 -7.06 -5.22 -19.57
N ASP A 26 -7.45 -6.05 -18.61
CA ASP A 26 -8.65 -6.83 -18.72
C ASP A 26 -9.89 -5.99 -18.53
N ARG A 27 -10.88 -6.38 -19.32
CA ARG A 27 -12.20 -5.81 -19.38
C ARG A 27 -13.19 -7.01 -19.26
N GLY A 28 -13.58 -7.39 -18.02
CA GLY A 28 -14.53 -8.45 -17.49
C GLY A 28 -15.92 -8.05 -16.86
N ARG A 29 -16.03 -7.57 -15.60
CA ARG A 29 -17.24 -7.09 -14.88
C ARG A 29 -16.87 -6.07 -13.75
N ILE A 30 -17.83 -5.35 -13.14
CA ILE A 30 -17.63 -4.65 -11.85
C ILE A 30 -18.63 -5.16 -10.80
N GLU A 31 -18.22 -6.15 -10.03
CA GLU A 31 -18.90 -6.64 -8.84
C GLU A 31 -18.70 -5.67 -7.66
N ARG A 32 -19.81 -5.32 -7.00
CA ARG A 32 -19.82 -4.39 -5.87
C ARG A 32 -19.04 -4.91 -4.66
N SER A 33 -19.19 -6.21 -4.38
CA SER A 33 -18.46 -6.93 -3.34
C SER A 33 -16.96 -6.87 -3.59
N ARG A 34 -16.50 -6.98 -4.85
CA ARG A 34 -15.07 -6.92 -5.18
C ARG A 34 -14.45 -5.56 -4.85
N VAL A 35 -15.18 -4.46 -5.02
CA VAL A 35 -14.70 -3.12 -4.63
C VAL A 35 -14.45 -3.05 -3.12
N GLU A 36 -15.42 -3.52 -2.34
CA GLU A 36 -15.36 -3.52 -0.88
C GLU A 36 -14.29 -4.47 -0.32
N ILE A 37 -14.22 -5.71 -0.82
CA ILE A 37 -13.18 -6.71 -0.54
C ILE A 37 -11.79 -6.14 -0.88
N THR A 38 -11.62 -5.56 -2.08
CA THR A 38 -10.34 -4.97 -2.50
C THR A 38 -9.91 -3.83 -1.57
N LEU A 39 -10.83 -2.94 -1.17
CA LEU A 39 -10.53 -1.88 -0.20
C LEU A 39 -10.16 -2.44 1.18
N GLY A 40 -10.74 -3.57 1.60
CA GLY A 40 -10.37 -4.28 2.83
C GLY A 40 -8.96 -4.88 2.78
N HIS A 41 -8.57 -5.49 1.66
CA HIS A 41 -7.20 -5.98 1.48
C HIS A 41 -6.19 -4.84 1.31
N LEU A 42 -6.52 -3.75 0.60
CA LEU A 42 -5.67 -2.55 0.52
C LEU A 42 -5.47 -1.87 1.89
N HIS A 43 -6.50 -1.83 2.74
CA HIS A 43 -6.35 -1.42 4.15
C HIS A 43 -5.35 -2.31 4.90
N SER A 44 -5.40 -3.62 4.66
CA SER A 44 -4.51 -4.60 5.28
C SER A 44 -3.06 -4.50 4.78
N VAL A 45 -2.85 -4.27 3.48
CA VAL A 45 -1.54 -3.93 2.88
C VAL A 45 -0.96 -2.68 3.53
N ALA A 46 -1.75 -1.60 3.66
CA ALA A 46 -1.29 -0.35 4.27
C ALA A 46 -0.92 -0.52 5.76
N ARG A 47 -1.64 -1.37 6.52
CA ARG A 47 -1.23 -1.76 7.88
C ARG A 47 0.11 -2.49 7.89
N GLY A 48 0.32 -3.41 6.94
CA GLY A 48 1.56 -4.18 6.79
C GLY A 48 2.78 -3.31 6.47
N VAL A 49 2.69 -2.47 5.42
CA VAL A 49 3.66 -1.39 5.12
C VAL A 49 3.97 -0.59 6.39
N GLY A 50 2.93 -0.31 7.15
CA GLY A 50 2.99 0.41 8.39
C GLY A 50 3.76 -0.25 9.54
N ALA A 51 3.66 -1.56 9.69
CA ALA A 51 4.42 -2.34 10.67
C ALA A 51 5.90 -2.44 10.27
N MET A 52 6.17 -2.50 8.96
CA MET A 52 7.51 -2.53 8.39
C MET A 52 8.24 -1.19 8.51
N LEU A 53 7.54 -0.05 8.39
CA LEU A 53 8.12 1.26 8.73
C LEU A 53 8.55 1.35 10.19
N ASP A 54 7.68 0.92 11.12
CA ASP A 54 8.05 0.89 12.54
C ASP A 54 9.22 -0.08 12.81
N GLN A 55 9.37 -1.13 12.00
CA GLN A 55 10.53 -2.03 12.03
C GLN A 55 11.80 -1.37 11.51
N CYS A 56 11.72 -0.47 10.52
CA CYS A 56 12.86 0.31 10.04
C CYS A 56 13.43 1.19 11.16
N ALA A 57 12.58 1.87 11.93
CA ALA A 57 13.02 2.63 13.12
C ALA A 57 13.68 1.72 14.18
N ARG A 58 13.06 0.57 14.50
CA ARG A 58 13.65 -0.43 15.44
C ARG A 58 14.96 -1.05 14.95
N SER A 59 15.30 -0.91 13.67
CA SER A 59 16.51 -1.46 13.07
C SER A 59 17.75 -0.57 13.26
N ALA A 60 17.56 0.70 13.68
CA ALA A 60 18.62 1.69 13.82
C ALA A 60 19.88 1.23 14.58
N PRO A 61 19.81 0.50 15.72
CA PRO A 61 21.02 0.04 16.43
C PRO A 61 21.94 -0.85 15.59
N TRP A 62 21.38 -1.61 14.64
CA TRP A 62 22.15 -2.48 13.75
C TRP A 62 22.76 -1.70 12.58
N LEU A 63 22.04 -0.70 12.04
CA LEU A 63 22.55 0.18 10.99
C LEU A 63 23.73 1.04 11.46
N ALA A 64 23.75 1.43 12.74
CA ALA A 64 24.88 2.13 13.34
C ALA A 64 26.17 1.27 13.34
N LEU A 65 26.05 -0.05 13.56
CA LEU A 65 27.17 -0.99 13.47
C LEU A 65 27.64 -1.20 12.01
N ASP A 66 26.73 -1.08 11.04
CA ASP A 66 27.01 -1.25 9.61
C ASP A 66 27.69 -0.02 8.96
N THR A 67 27.57 1.16 9.58
CA THR A 67 28.06 2.45 9.05
C THR A 67 29.17 3.10 9.87
N GLY A 68 29.15 2.95 11.20
CA GLY A 68 29.98 3.69 12.14
C GLY A 68 29.49 5.13 12.45
N THR A 69 28.39 5.59 11.84
CA THR A 69 27.91 6.99 11.91
C THR A 69 26.61 7.09 12.71
N VAL A 70 26.72 7.20 14.04
CA VAL A 70 25.57 7.20 14.97
C VAL A 70 24.60 8.37 14.72
N GLU A 71 25.11 9.56 14.43
CA GLU A 71 24.31 10.77 14.22
C GLU A 71 23.37 10.64 13.01
N THR A 72 23.91 10.27 11.84
CA THR A 72 23.12 10.06 10.60
C THR A 72 22.08 8.95 10.75
N VAL A 73 22.35 7.93 11.57
CA VAL A 73 21.38 6.87 11.87
C VAL A 73 20.26 7.37 12.79
N ALA A 74 20.55 8.27 13.73
CA ALA A 74 19.53 8.92 14.56
C ALA A 74 18.65 9.89 13.74
N GLU A 75 19.22 10.61 12.77
CA GLU A 75 18.47 11.44 11.81
C GLU A 75 17.52 10.60 10.94
N PHE A 76 17.99 9.45 10.45
CA PHE A 76 17.14 8.49 9.73
C PHE A 76 16.00 7.96 10.62
N GLU A 77 16.29 7.57 11.86
CA GLU A 77 15.25 7.12 12.81
C GLU A 77 14.20 8.21 13.07
N GLY A 78 14.64 9.47 13.27
CA GLY A 78 13.76 10.63 13.41
C GLY A 78 12.88 10.85 12.18
N SER A 79 13.44 10.68 10.98
CA SER A 79 12.73 10.80 9.70
C SER A 79 11.69 9.68 9.53
N VAL A 80 12.00 8.44 9.95
CA VAL A 80 11.03 7.32 9.94
C VAL A 80 9.86 7.64 10.89
N ARG A 81 10.16 8.13 12.10
CA ARG A 81 9.14 8.55 13.08
C ARG A 81 8.28 9.72 12.57
N ALA A 82 8.84 10.65 11.81
CA ALA A 82 8.10 11.72 11.15
C ALA A 82 7.15 11.22 10.03
N THR A 83 7.41 10.03 9.46
CA THR A 83 6.57 9.39 8.44
C THR A 83 5.43 8.55 9.04
N THR A 84 5.56 8.07 10.29
CA THR A 84 4.53 7.28 11.00
C THR A 84 3.13 7.93 11.08
N PRO A 85 2.96 9.26 11.25
CA PRO A 85 1.66 9.93 11.18
C PRO A 85 0.98 9.79 9.80
N LEU A 86 1.75 9.90 8.71
CA LEU A 86 1.22 9.78 7.33
C LEU A 86 0.65 8.39 7.08
N ARG A 87 1.36 7.35 7.53
CA ARG A 87 0.89 5.95 7.53
C ARG A 87 -0.44 5.81 8.27
N THR A 88 -0.52 6.38 9.46
CA THR A 88 -1.70 6.27 10.32
C THR A 88 -2.91 6.96 9.67
N SER A 89 -2.69 8.12 9.03
CA SER A 89 -3.67 8.84 8.22
C SER A 89 -4.17 8.01 7.02
N ALA A 90 -3.26 7.45 6.22
CA ALA A 90 -3.59 6.60 5.06
C ALA A 90 -4.36 5.33 5.47
N THR A 91 -3.91 4.65 6.53
CA THR A 91 -4.55 3.46 7.08
C THR A 91 -5.98 3.73 7.53
N GLN A 92 -6.20 4.86 8.24
CA GLN A 92 -7.52 5.27 8.70
C GLN A 92 -8.44 5.67 7.53
N ALA A 93 -7.92 6.38 6.54
CA ALA A 93 -8.69 6.77 5.37
C ALA A 93 -9.12 5.55 4.53
N LEU A 94 -8.25 4.55 4.37
CA LEU A 94 -8.57 3.26 3.77
C LEU A 94 -9.69 2.51 4.51
N ARG A 95 -9.66 2.51 5.86
CA ARG A 95 -10.73 1.91 6.67
C ARG A 95 -12.08 2.61 6.44
N VAL A 96 -12.08 3.94 6.35
CA VAL A 96 -13.30 4.71 6.05
C VAL A 96 -13.80 4.42 4.64
N ALA A 97 -12.91 4.30 3.64
CA ALA A 97 -13.26 3.95 2.28
C ALA A 97 -13.90 2.54 2.16
N HIS A 98 -13.30 1.53 2.80
CA HIS A 98 -13.87 0.19 2.89
C HIS A 98 -15.25 0.21 3.57
N ASN A 99 -15.38 0.85 4.74
CA ASN A 99 -16.66 0.95 5.45
C ASN A 99 -17.74 1.68 4.63
N ALA A 100 -17.38 2.70 3.86
CA ALA A 100 -18.31 3.42 2.98
C ALA A 100 -18.74 2.56 1.77
N ALA A 101 -17.82 1.80 1.18
CA ALA A 101 -18.14 0.84 0.12
C ALA A 101 -19.04 -0.31 0.62
N TRP A 102 -18.79 -0.81 1.83
CA TRP A 102 -19.65 -1.80 2.51
C TRP A 102 -21.04 -1.22 2.84
N GLY A 103 -21.12 0.02 3.33
CA GLY A 103 -22.41 0.70 3.55
C GLY A 103 -23.20 0.97 2.27
N ALA A 104 -22.52 1.11 1.12
CA ALA A 104 -23.12 1.22 -0.20
C ALA A 104 -23.46 -0.14 -0.84
N TYR A 105 -22.98 -1.25 -0.28
CA TYR A 105 -23.22 -2.58 -0.82
C TYR A 105 -24.69 -2.97 -0.71
N CYS A 106 -25.28 -3.34 -1.85
CA CYS A 106 -26.62 -3.91 -1.91
C CYS A 106 -26.49 -5.37 -2.39
N PRO A 107 -26.97 -6.36 -1.60
CA PRO A 107 -26.80 -7.78 -1.90
C PRO A 107 -27.63 -8.24 -3.11
N THR A 108 -28.59 -7.43 -3.57
CA THR A 108 -29.25 -7.62 -4.86
C THR A 108 -28.46 -6.88 -5.94
N GLU A 109 -27.71 -7.62 -6.75
CA GLU A 109 -27.10 -7.08 -7.96
C GLU A 109 -28.20 -6.57 -8.91
N PRO A 110 -28.01 -5.43 -9.60
CA PRO A 110 -28.91 -5.00 -10.65
C PRO A 110 -28.79 -6.00 -11.80
N GLY A 111 -29.92 -6.28 -12.46
CA GLY A 111 -29.92 -7.11 -13.66
C GLY A 111 -28.91 -6.58 -14.69
N ALA A 112 -28.23 -7.50 -15.39
CA ALA A 112 -27.12 -7.17 -16.27
C ALA A 112 -27.45 -6.01 -17.24
N PRO A 113 -26.55 -5.03 -17.43
CA PRO A 113 -26.79 -3.95 -18.37
C PRO A 113 -26.95 -4.50 -19.78
N ARG A 114 -27.90 -3.93 -20.55
CA ARG A 114 -28.21 -4.37 -21.94
C ARG A 114 -27.02 -4.31 -22.90
N PHE A 115 -25.97 -3.58 -22.56
CA PHE A 115 -24.71 -3.53 -23.29
C PHE A 115 -23.56 -3.66 -22.28
N GLY A 116 -22.93 -4.83 -22.25
CA GLY A 116 -21.78 -5.10 -21.39
C GLY A 116 -20.47 -4.73 -22.10
N LEU A 117 -19.92 -3.57 -21.76
CA LEU A 117 -18.46 -3.43 -21.72
C LEU A 117 -17.99 -3.89 -20.34
N MET A 118 -16.86 -4.56 -20.31
CA MET A 118 -16.47 -5.48 -19.24
C MET A 118 -15.26 -4.87 -18.43
N VAL A 119 -15.11 -5.06 -17.10
CA VAL A 119 -13.98 -4.77 -16.09
C VAL A 119 -13.06 -5.94 -15.55
N GLY A 120 -11.73 -6.05 -15.70
CA GLY A 120 -10.97 -7.28 -15.30
C GLY A 120 -10.95 -7.69 -13.80
N GLU A 121 -11.58 -8.80 -13.40
CA GLU A 121 -11.81 -9.19 -11.98
C GLU A 121 -10.84 -10.24 -11.37
N ASN A 122 -9.53 -10.09 -11.57
CA ASN A 122 -8.52 -10.96 -10.91
C ASN A 122 -7.60 -10.22 -9.93
N VAL A 123 -8.03 -9.05 -9.44
CA VAL A 123 -7.26 -8.18 -8.54
C VAL A 123 -7.31 -8.66 -7.08
N ALA A 124 -8.48 -9.10 -6.59
CA ALA A 124 -8.71 -9.32 -5.17
C ALA A 124 -7.77 -10.37 -4.55
N LEU A 125 -7.56 -11.51 -5.22
CA LEU A 125 -6.70 -12.60 -4.73
C LEU A 125 -5.24 -12.17 -4.58
N ALA A 126 -4.71 -11.39 -5.53
CA ALA A 126 -3.32 -10.96 -5.49
C ALA A 126 -3.09 -9.82 -4.47
N VAL A 127 -4.11 -8.97 -4.21
CA VAL A 127 -4.05 -8.02 -3.08
C VAL A 127 -4.23 -8.72 -1.73
N GLU A 128 -5.02 -9.79 -1.66
CA GLU A 128 -5.13 -10.67 -0.48
C GLU A 128 -3.80 -11.35 -0.16
N GLU A 129 -3.12 -11.91 -1.16
CA GLU A 129 -1.79 -12.51 -1.03
C GLU A 129 -0.77 -11.48 -0.51
N ALA A 130 -0.72 -10.28 -1.10
CA ALA A 130 0.13 -9.19 -0.63
C ALA A 130 -0.16 -8.79 0.83
N ALA A 131 -1.43 -8.71 1.22
CA ALA A 131 -1.83 -8.47 2.61
C ALA A 131 -1.38 -9.61 3.55
N GLY A 132 -1.55 -10.86 3.11
CA GLY A 132 -1.13 -12.07 3.82
C GLY A 132 0.37 -12.14 4.04
N LEU A 133 1.17 -11.72 3.05
CA LEU A 133 2.62 -11.60 3.16
C LEU A 133 3.01 -10.50 4.16
N LEU A 134 2.51 -9.27 3.96
CA LEU A 134 2.88 -8.10 4.78
C LEU A 134 2.35 -8.15 6.23
N SER A 135 1.34 -8.97 6.52
CA SER A 135 0.81 -9.16 7.88
C SER A 135 1.73 -10.00 8.79
N ARG A 136 2.65 -10.78 8.21
CA ARG A 136 3.59 -11.63 8.97
C ARG A 136 4.69 -10.79 9.58
N SER A 137 5.08 -11.06 10.83
CA SER A 137 6.26 -10.45 11.46
C SER A 137 7.53 -10.82 10.69
N ALA A 138 8.35 -9.83 10.34
CA ALA A 138 9.61 -10.02 9.62
C ALA A 138 10.80 -9.83 10.58
N PRO A 139 11.95 -10.52 10.38
CA PRO A 139 13.13 -10.29 11.19
C PRO A 139 13.66 -8.85 10.97
N PRO A 140 14.18 -8.18 12.02
CA PRO A 140 14.72 -6.83 11.90
C PRO A 140 15.85 -6.79 10.86
N VAL A 141 15.92 -5.68 10.14
CA VAL A 141 16.87 -5.46 9.05
C VAL A 141 18.18 -4.97 9.66
N ILE A 142 19.33 -5.50 9.24
CA ILE A 142 20.61 -5.18 9.90
C ILE A 142 21.64 -4.48 9.02
N THR A 143 21.52 -4.55 7.69
CA THR A 143 22.41 -3.83 6.77
C THR A 143 21.75 -2.60 6.15
N THR A 144 22.54 -1.57 5.89
CA THR A 144 22.09 -0.37 5.14
C THR A 144 21.69 -0.69 3.70
N ALA A 145 22.34 -1.69 3.08
CA ALA A 145 21.95 -2.21 1.78
C ALA A 145 20.52 -2.76 1.80
N ALA A 146 20.22 -3.70 2.72
CA ALA A 146 18.87 -4.22 2.86
C ALA A 146 17.86 -3.16 3.32
N MET A 147 18.26 -2.18 4.14
CA MET A 147 17.38 -1.07 4.53
C MET A 147 16.93 -0.24 3.33
N HIS A 148 17.87 0.10 2.43
CA HIS A 148 17.56 0.84 1.21
C HIS A 148 16.63 0.05 0.27
N GLU A 149 16.86 -1.26 0.11
CA GLU A 149 15.98 -2.15 -0.65
C GLU A 149 14.58 -2.28 -0.01
N VAL A 150 14.49 -2.41 1.32
CA VAL A 150 13.23 -2.48 2.06
C VAL A 150 12.41 -1.20 1.88
N VAL A 151 13.01 -0.03 2.08
CA VAL A 151 12.28 1.25 1.90
C VAL A 151 11.88 1.46 0.44
N GLY A 152 12.70 1.03 -0.52
CA GLY A 152 12.37 1.05 -1.95
C GLY A 152 11.17 0.15 -2.30
N ALA A 153 11.10 -1.05 -1.72
CA ALA A 153 9.95 -1.94 -1.89
C ALA A 153 8.68 -1.39 -1.22
N LEU A 154 8.78 -0.77 -0.03
CA LEU A 154 7.65 -0.09 0.61
C LEU A 154 7.13 1.08 -0.24
N LEU A 155 8.03 1.87 -0.83
CA LEU A 155 7.69 2.93 -1.79
C LEU A 155 6.91 2.35 -2.98
N ARG A 156 7.43 1.29 -3.61
CA ARG A 156 6.78 0.59 -4.74
C ARG A 156 5.40 0.04 -4.37
N ILE A 157 5.26 -0.57 -3.19
CA ILE A 157 3.96 -1.06 -2.67
C ILE A 157 2.97 0.11 -2.55
N THR A 158 3.38 1.25 -1.99
CA THR A 158 2.46 2.41 -1.87
C THR A 158 2.08 3.04 -3.20
N GLU A 159 2.93 2.97 -4.23
CA GLU A 159 2.56 3.35 -5.61
C GLU A 159 1.43 2.48 -6.14
N LEU A 160 1.59 1.16 -6.07
CA LEU A 160 0.60 0.19 -6.53
C LEU A 160 -0.73 0.36 -5.78
N VAL A 161 -0.70 0.64 -4.46
CA VAL A 161 -1.90 0.97 -3.68
C VAL A 161 -2.57 2.27 -4.16
N VAL A 162 -1.81 3.33 -4.50
CA VAL A 162 -2.37 4.59 -5.04
C VAL A 162 -3.04 4.38 -6.40
N GLU A 163 -2.50 3.50 -7.23
CA GLU A 163 -3.04 3.14 -8.55
C GLU A 163 -4.31 2.28 -8.43
N LEU A 164 -4.30 1.25 -7.56
CA LEU A 164 -5.46 0.42 -7.27
C LEU A 164 -6.61 1.23 -6.64
N LEU A 165 -6.30 2.20 -5.77
CA LEU A 165 -7.29 3.15 -5.27
C LEU A 165 -7.89 4.05 -6.36
N GLY A 166 -7.14 4.34 -7.43
CA GLY A 166 -7.67 4.99 -8.62
C GLY A 166 -8.81 4.17 -9.25
N ARG A 167 -8.59 2.85 -9.42
CA ARG A 167 -9.60 1.94 -9.97
C ARG A 167 -10.81 1.77 -9.05
N CYS A 168 -10.60 1.71 -7.73
CA CYS A 168 -11.73 1.70 -6.78
C CYS A 168 -12.56 2.99 -6.89
N SER A 169 -11.93 4.14 -7.18
CA SER A 169 -12.63 5.42 -7.40
C SER A 169 -13.43 5.39 -8.70
N GLU A 170 -12.83 4.95 -9.80
CA GLU A 170 -13.50 4.75 -11.10
C GLU A 170 -14.68 3.78 -11.00
N ALA A 171 -14.50 2.64 -10.32
CA ALA A 171 -15.54 1.64 -10.12
C ALA A 171 -16.68 2.14 -9.23
N THR A 172 -16.39 2.89 -8.14
CA THR A 172 -17.46 3.48 -7.31
C THR A 172 -18.21 4.59 -8.04
N ASP A 173 -17.56 5.37 -8.89
CA ASP A 173 -18.23 6.35 -9.75
C ASP A 173 -19.18 5.68 -10.76
N GLU A 174 -18.72 4.62 -11.45
CA GLU A 174 -19.54 3.88 -12.41
C GLU A 174 -20.73 3.17 -11.73
N LEU A 175 -20.51 2.55 -10.56
CA LEU A 175 -21.59 1.96 -9.75
C LEU A 175 -22.60 3.02 -9.27
N GLY A 176 -22.15 4.25 -9.00
CA GLY A 176 -23.01 5.38 -8.65
C GLY A 176 -23.83 5.89 -9.84
N ARG A 177 -23.25 5.96 -11.03
CA ARG A 177 -23.94 6.33 -12.29
C ARG A 177 -24.95 5.28 -12.74
N ASN A 178 -24.65 4.00 -12.52
CA ASN A 178 -25.51 2.87 -12.90
C ASN A 178 -26.46 2.42 -11.77
N ALA A 179 -26.55 3.16 -10.67
CA ALA A 179 -27.41 2.83 -9.54
C ALA A 179 -28.90 2.99 -9.89
N THR A 180 -29.70 1.96 -9.59
CA THR A 180 -31.15 1.94 -9.85
C THR A 180 -31.99 2.68 -8.80
N THR A 181 -31.38 3.15 -7.71
CA THR A 181 -32.05 3.91 -6.65
C THR A 181 -31.21 5.11 -6.21
N ALA A 182 -31.86 6.20 -5.81
CA ALA A 182 -31.18 7.40 -5.32
C ALA A 182 -30.31 7.11 -4.08
N THR A 183 -30.75 6.23 -3.18
CA THR A 183 -30.00 5.80 -2.00
C THR A 183 -28.71 5.07 -2.37
N ALA A 184 -28.76 4.15 -3.35
CA ALA A 184 -27.56 3.46 -3.82
C ALA A 184 -26.60 4.43 -4.54
N ALA A 185 -27.12 5.34 -5.35
CA ALA A 185 -26.31 6.37 -6.01
C ALA A 185 -25.56 7.25 -4.99
N GLU A 186 -26.23 7.67 -3.91
CA GLU A 186 -25.61 8.46 -2.84
C GLU A 186 -24.59 7.67 -2.01
N GLY A 187 -24.88 6.40 -1.72
CA GLY A 187 -23.92 5.48 -1.08
C GLY A 187 -22.63 5.37 -1.90
N TYR A 188 -22.73 5.15 -3.21
CA TYR A 188 -21.56 5.06 -4.08
C TYR A 188 -20.82 6.40 -4.27
N ARG A 189 -21.53 7.54 -4.30
CA ARG A 189 -20.88 8.87 -4.24
C ARG A 189 -20.07 9.05 -2.94
N THR A 190 -20.65 8.67 -1.80
CA THR A 190 -19.98 8.72 -0.49
C THR A 190 -18.76 7.81 -0.46
N ALA A 191 -18.87 6.59 -0.99
CA ALA A 191 -17.75 5.66 -1.12
C ALA A 191 -16.63 6.24 -2.02
N ASN A 192 -16.97 6.80 -3.18
CA ASN A 192 -16.00 7.41 -4.09
C ASN A 192 -15.23 8.58 -3.44
N LEU A 193 -15.93 9.47 -2.72
CA LEU A 193 -15.30 10.54 -1.95
C LEU A 193 -14.33 10.00 -0.88
N ALA A 194 -14.70 8.92 -0.19
CA ALA A 194 -13.85 8.28 0.80
C ALA A 194 -12.62 7.60 0.16
N VAL A 195 -12.77 6.93 -0.98
CA VAL A 195 -11.66 6.34 -1.77
C VAL A 195 -10.72 7.43 -2.29
N GLY A 196 -11.24 8.53 -2.83
CA GLY A 196 -10.45 9.68 -3.26
C GLY A 196 -9.65 10.29 -2.11
N ASN A 197 -10.23 10.36 -0.91
CA ASN A 197 -9.52 10.79 0.29
C ASN A 197 -8.42 9.80 0.71
N ALA A 198 -8.70 8.49 0.70
CA ALA A 198 -7.71 7.45 0.96
C ALA A 198 -6.53 7.54 -0.01
N ARG A 199 -6.80 7.72 -1.32
CA ARG A 199 -5.78 7.91 -2.35
C ARG A 199 -4.87 9.11 -2.06
N ARG A 200 -5.42 10.27 -1.68
CA ARG A 200 -4.62 11.45 -1.29
C ARG A 200 -3.69 11.14 -0.11
N ARG A 201 -4.21 10.52 0.96
CA ARG A 201 -3.40 10.18 2.14
C ARG A 201 -2.32 9.14 1.84
N THR A 202 -2.56 8.20 0.93
CA THR A 202 -1.52 7.26 0.46
C THR A 202 -0.46 7.97 -0.40
N VAL A 203 -0.83 8.99 -1.19
CA VAL A 203 0.15 9.84 -1.91
C VAL A 203 1.05 10.62 -0.95
N GLU A 204 0.49 11.16 0.15
CA GLU A 204 1.29 11.82 1.21
C GLU A 204 2.28 10.84 1.86
N LEU A 205 1.83 9.63 2.22
CA LEU A 205 2.70 8.56 2.73
C LEU A 205 3.82 8.21 1.74
N ARG A 206 3.50 8.10 0.44
CA ARG A 206 4.47 7.82 -0.63
C ARG A 206 5.56 8.90 -0.73
N GLN A 207 5.20 10.17 -0.53
CA GLN A 207 6.17 11.27 -0.51
C GLN A 207 7.13 11.16 0.69
N GLY A 208 6.63 10.81 1.88
CA GLY A 208 7.48 10.51 3.04
C GLY A 208 8.42 9.32 2.80
N LEU A 209 7.91 8.24 2.20
CA LEU A 209 8.70 7.07 1.82
C LEU A 209 9.80 7.39 0.79
N ALA A 210 9.55 8.30 -0.16
CA ALA A 210 10.57 8.71 -1.13
C ALA A 210 11.76 9.42 -0.46
N ALA A 211 11.50 10.33 0.48
CA ALA A 211 12.55 10.98 1.27
C ALA A 211 13.34 9.97 2.13
N LEU A 212 12.65 9.02 2.76
CA LEU A 212 13.31 7.93 3.50
C LEU A 212 14.19 7.04 2.61
N HIS A 213 13.77 6.78 1.37
CA HIS A 213 14.53 5.95 0.43
C HIS A 213 15.85 6.61 0.03
N GLU A 214 15.83 7.93 -0.19
CA GLU A 214 17.02 8.75 -0.44
C GLU A 214 17.99 8.70 0.74
N GLN A 215 17.51 8.95 1.96
CA GLN A 215 18.32 8.87 3.19
C GLN A 215 18.93 7.48 3.40
N ALA A 216 18.16 6.41 3.15
CA ALA A 216 18.68 5.04 3.22
C ALA A 216 19.76 4.77 2.14
N GLY A 217 19.65 5.41 0.97
CA GLY A 217 20.69 5.40 -0.07
C GLY A 217 21.98 6.08 0.40
N GLN A 218 21.86 7.27 1.01
CA GLN A 218 22.99 8.01 1.59
C GLN A 218 23.71 7.20 2.68
N LEU A 219 22.96 6.57 3.60
CA LEU A 219 23.52 5.66 4.62
C LEU A 219 24.26 4.46 4.00
N ARG A 220 23.72 3.87 2.94
CA ARG A 220 24.36 2.76 2.20
C ARG A 220 25.68 3.22 1.55
N GLU A 221 25.71 4.41 0.94
CA GLU A 221 26.94 4.96 0.38
C GLU A 221 28.01 5.19 1.44
N LEU A 222 27.63 5.70 2.62
CA LEU A 222 28.55 5.88 3.75
C LEU A 222 29.14 4.54 4.21
N SER A 223 28.31 3.51 4.43
CA SER A 223 28.78 2.16 4.79
C SER A 223 29.81 1.61 3.77
N VAL A 224 29.54 1.77 2.47
CA VAL A 224 30.44 1.32 1.40
C VAL A 224 31.76 2.11 1.41
N ARG A 225 31.74 3.41 1.70
CA ARG A 225 32.95 4.24 1.79
C ARG A 225 33.80 3.87 3.00
N THR A 226 33.21 3.72 4.19
CA THR A 226 33.91 3.33 5.43
C THR A 226 34.55 1.93 5.34
N ARG A 227 34.07 1.07 4.43
CA ARG A 227 34.59 -0.28 4.16
C ARG A 227 35.68 -0.36 3.10
N ARG A 228 36.03 0.75 2.42
CA ARG A 228 37.16 0.77 1.48
C ARG A 228 38.45 1.05 2.26
N PRO A 229 39.50 0.21 2.09
CA PRO A 229 40.80 0.42 2.73
C PRO A 229 41.58 1.59 2.12
#